data_AF-A0AAD5WLQ3-F1
#
_entry.id   AF-A0AAD5WLQ3-F1
#
_cell.length_a   1.000
_cell.length_b   1.000
_cell.length_c   1.000
_cell.angle_alpha   90.00
_cell.angle_beta   90.00
_cell.angle_gamma   90.00
#
_symmetry.space_group_name_H-M   'P 1'
#
loop_
_entity.id
_entity.type
_entity.pdbx_description
1 polymer ?
#
loop_
_entity_poly.entity_id
_entity_poly.type
_entity_poly.pdbx_seq_one_letter_code
_entity_poly.pdbx_strand_id
1 'polypeptide(L)'
;MVLSIIILLVVLFSDSEGGVLVMMFSLFWCVMLFAGIIACAIIRKQIRNGLRHCVQSANKVLIKNNMLAGVEDKGQLSCHKVVIHLMWFRLEDCLPDIERLIRIEASGGAVVFGGEAHTAPAKEMTQKEIEEKARQLILKYSQDYVKSTAKYRIIFPSRPSLGVSEFTPKHCPKQLCLCQFIDKNHFNRSPRKWYSRFV
;
A
#
# COMPACT_ATOMS: atom_id res chain seq x y z
N MET A 1 35.74 -4.49 -7.87
CA MET A 1 34.72 -3.53 -8.34
C MET A 1 35.14 -2.08 -8.11
N VAL A 2 35.31 -1.63 -6.87
CA VAL A 2 35.70 -0.22 -6.59
C VAL A 2 37.12 0.09 -7.10
N LEU A 3 38.11 -0.76 -6.81
CA LEU A 3 39.50 -0.58 -7.29
C LEU A 3 39.62 -0.56 -8.82
N SER A 4 38.88 -1.43 -9.51
CA SER A 4 38.83 -1.51 -10.96
C SER A 4 38.19 -0.27 -11.61
N ILE A 5 37.20 0.36 -10.95
CA ILE A 5 36.63 1.64 -11.38
C ILE A 5 37.64 2.79 -11.19
N ILE A 6 38.35 2.80 -10.06
CA ILE A 6 39.38 3.82 -9.77
C ILE A 6 40.52 3.74 -10.79
N ILE A 7 41.00 2.54 -11.12
CA ILE A 7 42.08 2.34 -12.10
C ILE A 7 41.64 2.83 -13.50
N LEU A 8 40.42 2.50 -13.93
CA LEU A 8 39.88 2.98 -15.21
C LEU A 8 39.75 4.52 -15.25
N LEU A 9 39.29 5.14 -14.16
CA LEU A 9 39.20 6.60 -14.06
C LEU A 9 40.60 7.25 -14.18
N VAL A 10 41.61 6.73 -13.47
CA VAL A 10 42.98 7.25 -13.54
C VAL A 10 43.58 7.12 -14.94
N VAL A 11 43.35 6.00 -15.62
CA VAL A 11 43.80 5.79 -17.02
C VAL A 11 43.10 6.74 -17.98
N LEU A 12 41.79 6.97 -17.83
CA LEU A 12 41.02 7.93 -18.64
C LEU A 12 41.41 9.40 -18.41
N PHE A 13 41.83 9.76 -17.20
CA PHE A 13 42.30 11.12 -16.88
C PHE A 13 43.73 11.39 -17.34
N SER A 14 44.54 10.34 -17.53
CA SER A 14 45.95 10.47 -17.91
C SER A 14 46.15 10.67 -19.42
N ASP A 15 45.12 10.47 -20.23
CA ASP A 15 45.18 10.63 -21.68
C ASP A 15 44.61 12.00 -22.11
N SER A 16 45.49 12.92 -22.54
CA SER A 16 45.16 14.33 -22.75
C SER A 16 44.37 14.62 -24.03
N GLU A 17 44.36 13.72 -25.01
CA GLU A 17 43.81 13.99 -26.34
C GLU A 17 42.35 13.52 -26.54
N GLY A 18 41.73 12.87 -25.54
CA GLY A 18 40.34 12.43 -25.70
C GLY A 18 39.65 11.78 -24.50
N GLY A 19 40.39 11.41 -23.45
CA GLY A 19 39.83 10.70 -22.29
C GLY A 19 38.77 11.50 -21.53
N VAL A 20 38.95 12.83 -21.41
CA VAL A 20 37.99 13.71 -20.72
C VAL A 20 36.64 13.77 -21.43
N LEU A 21 36.62 13.81 -22.77
CA LEU A 21 35.38 13.84 -23.55
C LEU A 21 34.57 12.54 -23.38
N VAL A 22 35.24 11.40 -23.42
CA VAL A 22 34.61 10.08 -23.23
C VAL A 22 34.05 9.96 -21.80
N MET A 23 34.79 10.44 -20.80
CA MET A 23 34.32 10.46 -19.43
C MET A 23 33.07 11.34 -19.25
N MET A 24 33.06 12.57 -19.79
CA MET A 24 31.90 13.46 -19.70
C MET A 24 30.67 12.89 -20.42
N PHE A 25 30.87 12.25 -21.57
CA PHE A 25 29.80 11.56 -22.29
C PHE A 25 29.25 10.38 -21.46
N SER A 26 30.13 9.61 -20.82
CA SER A 26 29.72 8.49 -19.95
C SER A 26 28.90 8.95 -18.73
N LEU A 27 29.30 10.06 -18.10
CA LEU A 27 28.58 10.66 -16.98
C LEU A 27 27.22 11.19 -17.44
N PHE A 28 27.17 11.89 -18.56
CA PHE A 28 25.92 12.36 -19.17
C PHE A 28 24.96 11.19 -19.46
N TRP A 29 25.46 10.11 -20.03
CA TRP A 29 24.68 8.90 -20.30
C TRP A 29 24.15 8.26 -19.01
N CYS A 30 24.95 8.20 -17.94
CA CYS A 30 24.51 7.72 -16.63
C CYS A 30 23.37 8.57 -16.06
N VAL A 31 23.46 9.90 -16.19
CA VAL A 31 22.40 10.82 -15.76
C VAL A 31 21.11 10.59 -16.58
N MET A 32 21.22 10.44 -17.90
CA MET A 32 20.06 10.13 -18.75
C MET A 32 19.40 8.80 -18.38
N LEU A 33 20.18 7.75 -18.15
CA LEU A 33 19.65 6.45 -17.70
C LEU A 33 18.95 6.55 -16.35
N PHE A 34 19.55 7.25 -15.39
CA PHE A 34 18.95 7.45 -14.08
C PHE A 34 17.64 8.24 -14.15
N ALA A 35 17.61 9.32 -14.96
CA ALA A 35 16.40 10.08 -15.23
C ALA A 35 15.31 9.19 -15.88
N GLY A 36 15.68 8.32 -16.82
CA GLY A 36 14.76 7.36 -17.44
C GLY A 36 14.15 6.37 -16.45
N ILE A 37 14.96 5.84 -15.52
CA ILE A 37 14.48 4.94 -14.45
C ILE A 37 13.48 5.65 -13.53
N ILE A 38 13.79 6.89 -13.13
CA ILE A 38 12.89 7.70 -12.30
C ILE A 38 11.58 7.97 -13.03
N ALA A 39 11.64 8.39 -14.31
CA ALA A 39 10.45 8.63 -15.11
C ALA A 39 9.59 7.37 -15.22
N CYS A 40 10.19 6.21 -15.50
CA CYS A 40 9.49 4.92 -15.52
C CYS A 40 8.83 4.59 -14.17
N ALA A 41 9.50 4.86 -13.06
CA ALA A 41 8.96 4.65 -11.72
C ALA A 41 7.76 5.56 -11.42
N ILE A 42 7.83 6.83 -11.84
CA ILE A 42 6.74 7.81 -11.70
C ILE A 42 5.52 7.37 -12.51
N ILE A 43 5.71 7.02 -13.79
CA ILE A 43 4.61 6.55 -14.67
C ILE A 43 3.94 5.31 -14.07
N ARG A 44 4.73 4.31 -13.65
CA ARG A 44 4.21 3.11 -12.97
C ARG A 44 3.44 3.44 -11.70
N LYS A 45 3.88 4.45 -10.93
CA LYS A 45 3.19 4.91 -9.73
C LYS A 45 1.87 5.60 -10.07
N GLN A 46 1.84 6.46 -11.09
CA GLN A 46 0.62 7.12 -11.54
C GLN A 46 -0.43 6.13 -12.04
N ILE A 47 -0.05 5.17 -12.91
CA ILE A 47 -0.99 4.16 -13.42
C ILE A 47 -1.62 3.35 -12.27
N ARG A 48 -0.82 2.94 -11.29
CA ARG A 48 -1.31 2.20 -10.12
C ARG A 48 -2.27 3.04 -9.26
N ASN A 49 -2.02 4.34 -9.12
CA ASN A 49 -2.93 5.24 -8.41
C ASN A 49 -4.22 5.47 -9.21
N GLY A 50 -4.13 5.65 -10.53
CA GLY A 50 -5.29 5.74 -11.41
C GLY A 50 -6.19 4.51 -11.33
N LEU A 51 -5.58 3.31 -11.40
CA LEU A 51 -6.31 2.05 -11.25
C LEU A 51 -7.03 1.95 -9.89
N ARG A 52 -6.43 2.47 -8.81
CA ARG A 52 -7.08 2.53 -7.49
C ARG A 52 -8.34 3.38 -7.53
N HIS A 53 -8.29 4.55 -8.15
CA HIS A 53 -9.45 5.42 -8.29
C HIS A 53 -10.53 4.80 -9.19
N CYS A 54 -10.15 4.17 -10.31
CA CYS A 54 -11.10 3.46 -11.18
C CYS A 54 -11.83 2.34 -10.42
N VAL A 55 -11.10 1.53 -9.65
CA VAL A 55 -11.70 0.45 -8.85
C VAL A 55 -12.56 1.00 -7.71
N GLN A 56 -12.17 2.11 -7.08
CA GLN A 56 -13.01 2.79 -6.08
C GLN A 56 -14.35 3.23 -6.69
N SER A 57 -14.33 3.86 -7.86
CA SER A 57 -15.54 4.28 -8.56
C SER A 57 -16.44 3.09 -8.93
N ALA A 58 -15.85 1.99 -9.40
CA ALA A 58 -16.60 0.76 -9.70
C ALA A 58 -17.19 0.13 -8.42
N ASN A 59 -16.40 0.03 -7.35
CA ASN A 59 -16.85 -0.52 -6.07
C ASN A 59 -17.95 0.31 -5.43
N LYS A 60 -18.01 1.63 -5.67
CA LYS A 60 -19.14 2.47 -5.22
C LYS A 60 -20.50 1.95 -5.71
N VAL A 61 -20.54 1.32 -6.88
CA VAL A 61 -21.76 0.69 -7.42
C VAL A 61 -21.91 -0.74 -6.90
N LEU A 62 -20.84 -1.54 -6.94
CA LEU A 62 -20.88 -2.97 -6.59
C LEU A 62 -21.21 -3.25 -5.12
N ILE A 63 -20.82 -2.35 -4.22
CA ILE A 63 -21.08 -2.49 -2.79
C ILE A 63 -22.58 -2.56 -2.48
N LYS A 64 -23.44 -1.92 -3.29
CA LYS A 64 -24.90 -2.01 -3.13
C LYS A 64 -25.43 -3.44 -3.24
N ASN A 65 -24.69 -4.32 -3.92
CA ASN A 65 -25.03 -5.72 -4.13
C ASN A 65 -24.18 -6.69 -3.28
N ASN A 66 -23.54 -6.21 -2.21
CA ASN A 66 -22.63 -7.01 -1.37
C ASN A 66 -21.47 -7.65 -2.16
N MET A 67 -20.96 -6.93 -3.16
CA MET A 67 -19.83 -7.37 -3.98
C MET A 67 -18.67 -6.39 -3.92
N LEU A 68 -17.45 -6.93 -3.94
CA LEU A 68 -16.21 -6.16 -4.02
C LEU A 68 -15.37 -6.66 -5.19
N ALA A 69 -14.89 -5.73 -6.01
CA ALA A 69 -13.99 -5.99 -7.11
C ALA A 69 -12.56 -5.57 -6.80
N GLY A 70 -11.60 -6.32 -7.34
CA GLY A 70 -10.18 -6.01 -7.30
C GLY A 70 -9.52 -6.34 -8.63
N VAL A 71 -8.95 -5.33 -9.29
CA VAL A 71 -8.26 -5.52 -10.57
C VAL A 71 -6.76 -5.69 -10.34
N GLU A 72 -6.21 -6.82 -10.75
CA GLU A 72 -4.78 -7.11 -10.76
C GLU A 72 -4.24 -7.10 -12.19
N ASP A 73 -3.44 -6.08 -12.49
CA ASP A 73 -2.65 -6.02 -13.72
C ASP A 73 -1.32 -6.74 -13.51
N LYS A 74 -1.14 -7.87 -14.21
CA LYS A 74 0.11 -8.65 -14.24
C LYS A 74 1.06 -8.12 -15.33
N GLY A 75 0.54 -7.44 -16.34
CA GLY A 75 1.31 -6.88 -17.46
C GLY A 75 2.02 -5.57 -17.15
N GLN A 76 1.72 -4.95 -16.00
CA GLN A 76 2.34 -3.72 -15.46
C GLN A 76 2.19 -2.48 -16.34
N LEU A 77 2.99 -2.36 -17.41
CA LEU A 77 3.00 -1.20 -18.31
C LEU A 77 2.22 -1.45 -19.60
N SER A 78 2.16 -2.71 -20.06
CA SER A 78 1.48 -3.06 -21.31
C SER A 78 0.03 -3.48 -21.11
N CYS A 79 -0.43 -3.63 -19.86
CA CYS A 79 -1.79 -4.07 -19.50
C CYS A 79 -2.28 -5.34 -20.23
N HIS A 80 -1.39 -6.16 -20.81
CA HIS A 80 -1.76 -7.28 -21.66
C HIS A 80 -2.39 -8.45 -20.89
N LYS A 81 -2.20 -8.49 -19.57
CA LYS A 81 -2.72 -9.54 -18.70
C LYS A 81 -3.36 -8.93 -17.47
N VAL A 82 -4.68 -8.76 -17.53
CA VAL A 82 -5.49 -8.21 -16.45
C VAL A 82 -6.38 -9.30 -15.87
N VAL A 83 -6.40 -9.42 -14.55
CA VAL A 83 -7.27 -10.33 -13.82
C VAL A 83 -8.21 -9.49 -12.95
N ILE A 84 -9.51 -9.71 -13.10
CA ILE A 84 -10.54 -9.08 -12.27
C ILE A 84 -11.01 -10.12 -11.25
N HIS A 85 -10.80 -9.81 -9.98
CA HIS A 85 -11.29 -10.61 -8.87
C HIS A 85 -12.62 -10.02 -8.40
N LEU A 86 -13.66 -10.84 -8.35
CA LEU A 86 -14.95 -10.52 -7.76
C LEU A 86 -15.13 -11.38 -6.53
N MET A 87 -15.46 -10.76 -5.40
CA MET A 87 -15.77 -11.49 -4.18
C MET A 87 -17.08 -11.00 -3.59
N TRP A 88 -17.85 -11.94 -3.07
CA TRP A 88 -19.04 -11.65 -2.28
C TRP A 88 -18.61 -11.30 -0.85
N PHE A 89 -19.07 -10.17 -0.33
CA PHE A 89 -18.70 -9.68 1.00
C PHE A 89 -19.80 -8.78 1.57
N ARG A 90 -20.34 -9.14 2.74
CA ARG A 90 -21.34 -8.33 3.43
C ARG A 90 -20.68 -7.18 4.18
N LEU A 91 -20.94 -5.95 3.75
CA LEU A 91 -20.31 -4.75 4.31
C LEU A 91 -21.03 -4.20 5.54
N GLU A 92 -22.32 -4.50 5.67
CA GLU A 92 -23.17 -4.04 6.78
C GLU A 92 -22.59 -4.43 8.15
N ASP A 93 -22.05 -5.65 8.26
CA ASP A 93 -21.43 -6.14 9.50
C ASP A 93 -20.14 -5.36 9.86
N CYS A 94 -19.41 -4.86 8.86
CA CYS A 94 -18.12 -4.20 9.05
C CYS A 94 -18.21 -2.69 9.31
N LEU A 95 -19.27 -2.04 8.86
CA LEU A 95 -19.48 -0.60 9.04
C LEU A 95 -19.43 -0.15 10.51
N PRO A 96 -20.17 -0.75 11.46
CA PRO A 96 -20.19 -0.27 12.85
C PRO A 96 -18.82 -0.34 13.53
N ASP A 97 -18.03 -1.37 13.20
CA ASP A 97 -16.65 -1.50 13.65
C ASP A 97 -15.77 -0.34 13.17
N ILE A 98 -15.89 0.02 11.89
CA ILE A 98 -15.09 1.10 11.29
C ILE A 98 -15.54 2.46 11.84
N GLU A 99 -16.84 2.69 12.00
CA GLU A 99 -17.37 3.89 12.63
C GLU A 99 -16.86 4.06 14.06
N ARG A 100 -16.81 2.96 14.83
CA ARG A 100 -16.21 2.96 16.18
C ARG A 100 -14.73 3.37 16.14
N LEU A 101 -13.94 2.82 15.21
CA LEU A 101 -12.52 3.18 15.05
C LEU A 101 -12.34 4.65 14.68
N ILE A 102 -13.18 5.19 13.79
CA ILE A 102 -13.18 6.60 13.42
C ILE A 102 -13.52 7.48 14.62
N ARG A 103 -14.50 7.11 15.46
CA ARG A 103 -14.82 7.86 16.67
C ARG A 103 -13.65 7.90 17.65
N ILE A 104 -12.96 6.77 17.84
CA ILE A 104 -11.78 6.68 18.70
C ILE A 104 -10.66 7.60 18.19
N GLU A 105 -10.39 7.56 16.88
CA GLU A 105 -9.42 8.46 16.23
C GLU A 105 -9.83 9.94 16.39
N ALA A 106 -11.12 10.26 16.18
CA ALA A 106 -11.64 11.61 16.27
C ALA A 106 -11.64 12.17 17.70
N SER A 107 -11.76 11.32 18.72
CA SER A 107 -11.65 11.71 20.13
C SER A 107 -10.21 11.86 20.62
N GLY A 108 -9.21 11.71 19.75
CA GLY A 108 -7.79 11.71 20.13
C GLY A 108 -7.38 10.46 20.91
N GLY A 109 -8.21 9.42 20.89
CA GLY A 109 -7.91 8.14 21.51
C GLY A 109 -6.93 7.35 20.67
N ALA A 110 -5.95 6.73 21.33
CA ALA A 110 -5.08 5.76 20.68
C ALA A 110 -5.90 4.52 20.28
N VAL A 111 -5.88 4.15 19.00
CA VAL A 111 -6.43 2.87 18.54
C VAL A 111 -5.44 1.77 18.98
N VAL A 112 -5.52 1.36 20.25
CA VAL A 112 -4.58 0.40 20.83
C VAL A 112 -5.00 -1.03 20.50
N PHE A 113 -4.36 -1.60 19.48
CA PHE A 113 -4.04 -3.03 19.43
C PHE A 113 -2.54 -3.17 19.14
N GLY A 114 -1.73 -2.93 20.19
CA GLY A 114 -0.28 -3.09 20.17
C GLY A 114 0.49 -1.89 19.59
N GLY A 115 1.06 -1.10 20.50
CA GLY A 115 2.19 -0.19 20.23
C GLY A 115 1.85 1.24 19.80
N GLU A 116 1.99 2.16 20.75
CA GLU A 116 2.14 3.63 20.64
C GLU A 116 0.96 4.49 20.12
N ALA A 117 0.60 5.47 20.96
CA ALA A 117 -0.48 6.42 20.78
C ALA A 117 -0.04 7.64 19.97
N HIS A 118 -0.58 7.83 18.77
CA HIS A 118 -0.49 9.13 18.07
C HIS A 118 -1.67 10.03 18.50
N THR A 119 -1.35 11.17 19.10
CA THR A 119 -2.33 12.17 19.55
C THR A 119 -2.79 13.06 18.38
N ALA A 120 -4.06 12.97 18.00
CA ALA A 120 -4.72 13.91 17.09
C ALA A 120 -5.67 14.82 17.89
N PRO A 121 -5.85 16.09 17.49
CA PRO A 121 -6.77 17.01 18.18
C PRO A 121 -8.22 16.53 18.06
N ALA A 122 -8.95 16.57 19.17
CA ALA A 122 -10.35 16.15 19.23
C ALA A 122 -11.20 17.04 18.32
N LYS A 123 -11.81 16.43 17.28
CA LYS A 123 -12.76 17.10 16.39
C LYS A 123 -14.13 16.46 16.60
N GLU A 124 -15.12 17.24 17.03
CA GLU A 124 -16.50 16.78 17.02
C GLU A 124 -16.93 16.51 15.57
N MET A 125 -17.23 15.25 15.27
CA MET A 125 -17.75 14.81 13.98
C MET A 125 -19.21 14.42 14.13
N THR A 126 -20.05 14.84 13.19
CA THR A 126 -21.44 14.41 13.13
C THR A 126 -21.55 12.94 12.69
N GLN A 127 -22.64 12.26 13.06
CA GLN A 127 -22.85 10.85 12.69
C GLN A 127 -22.81 10.62 11.18
N LYS A 128 -23.36 11.57 10.39
CA LYS A 128 -23.35 11.49 8.92
C LYS A 128 -21.95 11.59 8.34
N GLU A 129 -21.07 12.41 8.92
CA GLU A 129 -19.68 12.52 8.49
C GLU A 129 -18.87 11.27 8.82
N ILE A 130 -19.16 10.62 9.96
CA ILE A 130 -18.52 9.36 10.35
C ILE A 130 -18.90 8.24 9.39
N GLU A 131 -20.19 8.11 9.07
CA GLU A 131 -20.71 7.11 8.14
C GLU A 131 -20.11 7.29 6.73
N GLU A 132 -20.05 8.53 6.23
CA GLU A 132 -19.45 8.83 4.93
C GLU A 132 -17.94 8.54 4.93
N LYS A 133 -17.23 8.91 6.00
CA LYS A 133 -15.79 8.59 6.15
C LYS A 133 -15.57 7.07 6.20
N ALA A 134 -16.43 6.31 6.88
CA ALA A 134 -16.35 4.85 6.93
C ALA A 134 -16.52 4.22 5.54
N ARG A 135 -17.53 4.67 4.77
CA ARG A 135 -17.74 4.24 3.38
C ARG A 135 -16.55 4.57 2.48
N GLN A 136 -15.99 5.77 2.62
CA GLN A 136 -14.80 6.17 1.87
C GLN A 136 -13.58 5.32 2.20
N LEU A 137 -13.37 4.96 3.47
CA LEU A 137 -12.28 4.06 3.88
C LEU A 137 -12.45 2.66 3.29
N ILE A 138 -13.66 2.10 3.33
CA ILE A 138 -13.99 0.82 2.70
C ILE A 138 -13.61 0.85 1.21
N LEU A 139 -14.07 1.87 0.48
CA LEU A 139 -13.76 2.01 -0.94
C LEU A 139 -12.26 2.15 -1.16
N LYS A 140 -11.57 2.96 -0.35
CA LYS A 140 -10.13 3.21 -0.46
C LYS A 140 -9.31 1.94 -0.36
N TYR A 141 -9.63 1.07 0.61
CA TYR A 141 -8.88 -0.14 0.91
C TYR A 141 -9.41 -1.39 0.18
N SER A 142 -10.59 -1.33 -0.43
CA SER A 142 -11.25 -2.46 -1.13
C SER A 142 -10.33 -3.19 -2.12
N GLN A 143 -9.64 -2.45 -3.01
CA GLN A 143 -8.79 -3.06 -4.03
C GLN A 143 -7.60 -3.80 -3.42
N ASP A 144 -6.93 -3.19 -2.44
CA ASP A 144 -5.78 -3.80 -1.77
C ASP A 144 -6.23 -5.01 -0.94
N TYR A 145 -7.40 -4.95 -0.32
CA TYR A 145 -8.01 -6.07 0.40
C TYR A 145 -8.27 -7.25 -0.53
N VAL A 146 -9.04 -7.06 -1.61
CA VAL A 146 -9.34 -8.13 -2.59
C VAL A 146 -8.07 -8.75 -3.17
N LYS A 147 -7.07 -7.93 -3.51
CA LYS A 147 -5.77 -8.41 -4.00
C LYS A 147 -5.03 -9.24 -2.95
N SER A 148 -5.10 -8.85 -1.69
CA SER A 148 -4.44 -9.55 -0.59
C SER A 148 -5.13 -10.88 -0.28
N THR A 149 -6.46 -10.91 -0.39
CA THR A 149 -7.29 -12.12 -0.34
C THR A 149 -6.90 -13.10 -1.45
N ALA A 150 -6.89 -12.65 -2.70
CA ALA A 150 -6.55 -13.47 -3.86
C ALA A 150 -5.10 -14.00 -3.83
N LYS A 151 -4.21 -13.32 -3.11
CA LYS A 151 -2.80 -13.73 -2.91
C LYS A 151 -2.56 -14.49 -1.61
N TYR A 152 -3.61 -14.83 -0.87
CA TYR A 152 -3.52 -15.57 0.39
C TYR A 152 -2.63 -14.88 1.46
N ARG A 153 -2.53 -13.53 1.42
CA ARG A 153 -1.67 -12.74 2.33
C ARG A 153 -2.31 -12.37 3.66
N ILE A 154 -3.61 -12.62 3.79
CA ILE A 154 -4.42 -12.22 4.95
C ILE A 154 -5.09 -13.42 5.63
N ILE A 155 -4.64 -14.64 5.33
CA ILE A 155 -5.12 -15.84 6.02
C ILE A 155 -4.63 -15.79 7.46
N PHE A 156 -5.48 -16.20 8.41
CA PHE A 156 -5.05 -16.36 9.79
C PHE A 156 -4.00 -17.45 9.92
N PRO A 157 -2.93 -17.25 10.70
CA PRO A 157 -1.95 -18.29 10.94
C PRO A 157 -2.61 -19.48 11.62
N SER A 158 -2.28 -20.68 11.16
CA SER A 158 -2.83 -21.93 11.72
C SER A 158 -1.90 -22.60 12.73
N ARG A 159 -0.67 -22.07 12.91
CA ARG A 159 0.38 -22.66 13.77
C ARG A 159 0.64 -21.76 14.98
N PRO A 160 0.63 -22.28 16.22
CA PRO A 160 0.87 -21.48 17.43
C PRO A 160 2.16 -20.65 17.41
N SER A 161 3.23 -21.17 16.78
CA SER A 161 4.50 -20.45 16.60
C SER A 161 4.41 -19.17 15.74
N LEU A 162 3.30 -18.98 15.05
CA LEU A 162 2.99 -17.79 14.24
C LEU A 162 2.01 -16.83 14.96
N GLY A 163 1.81 -17.00 16.27
CA GLY A 163 1.05 -16.08 17.11
C GLY A 163 -0.47 -16.29 17.13
N VAL A 164 -0.96 -17.53 16.97
CA VAL A 164 -2.41 -17.86 16.92
C VAL A 164 -3.21 -17.24 18.08
N SER A 165 -2.59 -17.11 19.26
CA SER A 165 -3.20 -16.54 20.47
C SER A 165 -3.48 -15.03 20.39
N GLU A 166 -2.85 -14.30 19.48
CA GLU A 166 -3.07 -12.85 19.30
C GLU A 166 -4.25 -12.54 18.35
N PHE A 167 -4.83 -13.57 17.72
CA PHE A 167 -5.85 -13.37 16.67
C PHE A 167 -7.26 -13.69 17.16
N THR A 168 -8.14 -12.71 17.07
CA THR A 168 -9.59 -12.87 17.25
C THR A 168 -10.29 -12.68 15.90
N PRO A 169 -10.84 -13.72 15.27
CA PRO A 169 -11.58 -13.57 14.02
C PRO A 169 -12.85 -12.73 14.29
N LYS A 170 -13.09 -11.74 13.44
CA LYS A 170 -14.35 -10.97 13.45
C LYS A 170 -15.35 -11.61 12.49
N HIS A 171 -15.82 -10.88 11.49
CA HIS A 171 -16.86 -11.34 10.54
C HIS A 171 -16.39 -12.41 9.55
N CYS A 172 -15.08 -12.67 9.47
CA CYS A 172 -14.50 -13.70 8.60
C CYS A 172 -13.77 -14.74 9.45
N PRO A 173 -14.12 -16.04 9.37
CA PRO A 173 -13.49 -17.07 10.19
C PRO A 173 -12.13 -17.54 9.65
N LYS A 174 -11.94 -17.52 8.32
CA LYS A 174 -10.75 -18.11 7.67
C LYS A 174 -9.66 -17.10 7.34
N GLN A 175 -9.98 -15.81 7.32
CA GLN A 175 -9.08 -14.75 6.89
C GLN A 175 -9.41 -13.44 7.61
N LEU A 176 -8.46 -12.51 7.61
CA LEU A 176 -8.64 -11.17 8.17
C LEU A 176 -9.85 -10.50 7.52
N CYS A 177 -10.78 -10.05 8.34
CA CYS A 177 -11.96 -9.31 7.89
C CYS A 177 -11.55 -7.94 7.32
N LEU A 178 -12.35 -7.35 6.43
CA LEU A 178 -12.08 -6.02 5.87
C LEU A 178 -11.93 -4.94 6.96
N CYS A 179 -12.75 -4.98 8.01
CA CYS A 179 -12.64 -4.03 9.13
C CYS A 179 -11.27 -4.16 9.84
N GLN A 180 -10.81 -5.38 10.10
CA GLN A 180 -9.49 -5.65 10.70
C GLN A 180 -8.33 -5.30 9.75
N PHE A 181 -8.54 -5.47 8.44
CA PHE A 181 -7.56 -5.07 7.44
C PHE A 181 -7.40 -3.54 7.38
N ILE A 182 -8.52 -2.80 7.48
CA ILE A 182 -8.51 -1.34 7.55
C ILE A 182 -7.86 -0.89 8.86
N ASP A 183 -8.23 -1.51 9.99
CA ASP A 183 -7.63 -1.25 11.30
C ASP A 183 -6.10 -1.30 11.25
N LYS A 184 -5.55 -2.44 10.82
CA LYS A 184 -4.10 -2.65 10.70
C LYS A 184 -3.39 -1.72 9.71
N ASN A 185 -4.05 -1.30 8.63
CA ASN A 185 -3.40 -0.54 7.55
C ASN A 185 -3.65 0.97 7.59
N HIS A 186 -4.70 1.40 8.30
CA HIS A 186 -5.10 2.80 8.41
C HIS A 186 -4.83 3.34 9.81
N PHE A 187 -5.38 2.69 10.84
CA PHE A 187 -5.36 3.18 12.21
C PHE A 187 -4.10 2.73 12.95
N ASN A 188 -3.79 1.43 12.96
CA ASN A 188 -2.59 0.88 13.61
C ASN A 188 -1.49 0.53 12.60
N ARG A 189 -1.12 1.52 11.77
CA ARG A 189 -0.13 1.30 10.71
C ARG A 189 1.25 1.07 11.31
N SER A 190 1.75 -0.17 11.21
CA SER A 190 3.11 -0.49 11.63
C SER A 190 4.15 0.46 10.99
N PRO A 191 5.13 0.98 11.76
CA PRO A 191 6.21 1.76 11.19
C PRO A 191 6.92 0.96 10.09
N ARG A 192 7.38 1.65 9.04
CA ARG A 192 8.09 0.96 7.95
C ARG A 192 9.32 0.27 8.54
N LYS A 193 9.56 -1.00 8.22
CA LYS A 193 10.71 -1.79 8.70
C LYS A 193 12.08 -1.13 8.54
N TRP A 194 12.22 -0.14 7.66
CA TRP A 194 13.43 0.65 7.52
C TRP A 194 13.65 1.60 8.71
N TYR A 195 12.59 2.16 9.30
CA TYR A 195 12.64 3.02 10.48
C TYR A 195 12.96 2.25 11.77
N SER A 196 12.39 1.05 11.96
CA SER A 196 12.59 0.23 13.16
C SER A 196 13.99 -0.39 13.28
N ARG A 197 14.90 -0.11 12.34
CA ARG A 197 16.31 -0.50 12.41
C ARG A 197 17.21 0.66 12.88
N PHE A 198 16.67 1.88 12.89
CA PHE A 198 17.38 3.10 13.31
C PHE A 198 16.86 3.68 14.63
N VAL A 199 15.85 3.04 15.24
CA VAL A 199 15.32 3.33 16.58
C VAL A 199 15.62 2.13 17.46
#